data_AF-A0A7F8QBP6-F1
#
_entry.id   AF-A0A7F8QBP6-F1
#
_cell.length_a   1.000
_cell.length_b   1.000
_cell.length_c   1.000
_cell.angle_alpha   90.00
_cell.angle_beta   90.00
_cell.angle_gamma   90.00
#
_symmetry.space_group_name_H-M   'P 1'
#
loop_
_entity.id
_entity.type
_entity.pdbx_description
1 polymer ?
#
loop_
_entity_poly.entity_id
_entity_poly.type
_entity_poly.pdbx_seq_one_letter_code
_entity_poly.pdbx_strand_id
1 'polypeptide(L)'
;MLVAAVRQAAEGRPPAGRRLGKKAAREVDRTRRWREHANMSRHFVKVLPRLLSKFAADKEKVTPLLQIPQYCNLDVYDMDGLGSYLDAALLELDCLVQRHSDVAVLEACARAYGTYCDEGGSAHCQAAPACSRLVDMLVDVLTPLLDVFIQREKQGLFLGHGEMGRICSTLRRLAAFYSAHDLSSWNLYEKMDSLLTFRRHQGSLPTEVVHCALQCTYYALLWQIVAATDRLPPQASAPTTGWRPSSPGLAKAPGL
;
A
#
# COMPACT_ATOMS: atom_id res chain seq x y z
N MET A 1 11.29 -6.19 -18.90
CA MET A 1 12.44 -5.37 -19.36
C MET A 1 12.33 -3.93 -18.88
N LEU A 2 11.28 -3.16 -19.25
CA LEU A 2 11.15 -1.74 -18.88
C LEU A 2 11.23 -1.47 -17.38
N VAL A 3 10.35 -2.09 -16.58
CA VAL A 3 10.28 -1.86 -15.12
C VAL A 3 11.58 -2.28 -14.42
N ALA A 4 12.22 -3.34 -14.90
CA ALA A 4 13.52 -3.77 -14.38
C ALA A 4 14.62 -2.73 -14.66
N ALA A 5 14.60 -2.08 -15.83
CA ALA A 5 15.52 -0.99 -16.16
C ALA A 5 15.25 0.26 -15.31
N VAL A 6 13.98 0.62 -15.10
CA VAL A 6 13.58 1.72 -14.21
C VAL A 6 14.06 1.47 -12.79
N ARG A 7 13.81 0.26 -12.27
CA ARG A 7 14.28 -0.17 -10.95
C ARG A 7 15.81 -0.11 -10.84
N GLN A 8 16.55 -0.60 -11.84
CA GLN A 8 18.01 -0.54 -11.83
C GLN A 8 18.53 0.90 -11.85
N ALA A 9 17.90 1.77 -12.64
CA ALA A 9 18.24 3.19 -12.69
C ALA A 9 17.96 3.89 -11.35
N ALA A 10 16.87 3.55 -10.66
CA ALA A 10 16.53 4.10 -9.36
C ALA A 10 17.40 3.57 -8.21
N GLU A 11 17.62 2.26 -8.13
CA GLU A 11 18.40 1.65 -7.04
C GLU A 11 19.92 1.84 -7.22
N GLY A 12 20.37 2.33 -8.38
CA GLY A 12 21.79 2.57 -8.67
C GLY A 12 22.66 1.30 -8.60
N ARG A 13 22.03 0.11 -8.69
CA ARG A 13 22.72 -1.18 -8.63
C ARG A 13 23.47 -1.41 -9.94
N PRO A 14 24.80 -1.54 -9.91
CA PRO A 14 25.52 -1.97 -11.10
C PRO A 14 25.03 -3.37 -11.49
N PRO A 15 24.95 -3.70 -12.80
CA PRO A 15 24.62 -5.04 -13.23
C PRO A 15 25.58 -6.05 -12.58
N ALA A 16 25.05 -7.25 -12.27
CA ALA A 16 25.80 -8.30 -11.58
C ALA A 16 27.15 -8.53 -12.27
N GLY A 17 28.24 -8.44 -11.50
CA GLY A 17 29.61 -8.69 -11.99
C GLY A 17 30.53 -7.46 -12.10
N ARG A 18 30.06 -6.22 -11.92
CA ARG A 18 30.91 -5.01 -12.02
C ARG A 18 31.14 -4.35 -10.65
N ARG A 19 32.07 -4.90 -9.85
CA ARG A 19 32.66 -4.20 -8.68
C ARG A 19 34.10 -3.81 -9.02
N LEU A 20 34.43 -2.51 -8.96
CA LEU A 20 35.76 -1.83 -8.88
C LEU A 20 35.59 -0.42 -9.53
N GLY A 21 36.00 0.74 -9.01
CA GLY A 21 36.81 1.18 -7.88
C GLY A 21 36.78 2.74 -7.75
N LYS A 22 37.60 3.30 -6.84
CA LYS A 22 37.94 4.73 -6.55
C LYS A 22 36.85 5.68 -6.02
N LYS A 23 37.05 6.23 -4.80
CA LYS A 23 36.12 7.10 -4.04
C LYS A 23 35.68 8.39 -4.74
N ALA A 24 36.55 9.11 -5.45
CA ALA A 24 36.19 10.36 -6.15
C ALA A 24 35.34 10.12 -7.42
N ALA A 25 35.60 9.01 -8.13
CA ALA A 25 34.73 8.55 -9.22
C ALA A 25 33.33 8.21 -8.70
N ARG A 26 33.19 7.77 -7.43
CA ARG A 26 31.88 7.47 -6.82
C ARG A 26 31.04 8.72 -6.55
N GLU A 27 31.63 9.88 -6.27
CA GLU A 27 30.86 11.12 -6.01
C GLU A 27 30.34 11.76 -7.30
N VAL A 28 31.18 11.88 -8.33
CA VAL A 28 30.75 12.35 -9.66
C VAL A 28 29.69 11.40 -10.25
N ASP A 29 29.87 10.10 -10.07
CA ASP A 29 28.90 9.07 -10.47
C ASP A 29 27.59 9.18 -9.66
N ARG A 30 27.63 9.52 -8.36
CA ARG A 30 26.43 9.80 -7.57
C ARG A 30 25.65 11.02 -8.07
N THR A 31 26.30 12.16 -8.32
CA THR A 31 25.63 13.36 -8.84
C THR A 31 25.07 13.13 -10.24
N ARG A 32 25.75 12.35 -11.08
CA ARG A 32 25.24 11.94 -12.38
C ARG A 32 24.01 11.03 -12.23
N ARG A 33 24.07 10.00 -11.39
CA ARG A 33 22.94 9.08 -11.12
C ARG A 33 21.72 9.80 -10.59
N TRP A 34 21.90 10.73 -9.66
CA TRP A 34 20.79 11.52 -9.14
C TRP A 34 20.11 12.35 -10.24
N ARG A 35 20.90 12.97 -11.13
CA ARG A 35 20.36 13.67 -12.32
C ARG A 35 19.65 12.73 -13.29
N GLU A 36 20.21 11.56 -13.55
CA GLU A 36 19.57 10.53 -14.40
C GLU A 36 18.25 10.05 -13.78
N HIS A 37 18.21 9.81 -12.47
CA HIS A 37 16.99 9.43 -11.73
C HIS A 37 15.93 10.53 -11.73
N ALA A 38 16.32 11.79 -11.51
CA ALA A 38 15.41 12.94 -11.59
C ALA A 38 14.84 13.11 -13.00
N ASN A 39 15.67 13.00 -14.04
CA ASN A 39 15.22 13.06 -15.44
C ASN A 39 14.29 11.90 -15.79
N MET A 40 14.60 10.68 -15.34
CA MET A 40 13.75 9.51 -15.49
C MET A 40 12.39 9.74 -14.82
N SER A 41 12.39 10.21 -13.57
CA SER A 41 11.17 10.48 -12.81
C SER A 41 10.29 11.50 -13.54
N ARG A 42 10.87 12.64 -13.96
CA ARG A 42 10.17 13.68 -14.74
C ARG A 42 9.59 13.17 -16.07
N HIS A 43 10.24 12.19 -16.70
CA HIS A 43 9.72 11.57 -17.91
C HIS A 43 8.55 10.63 -17.60
N PHE A 44 8.72 9.73 -16.64
CA PHE A 44 7.71 8.73 -16.32
C PHE A 44 6.44 9.31 -15.71
N VAL A 45 6.52 10.36 -14.88
CA VAL A 45 5.29 10.99 -14.35
C VAL A 45 4.38 11.50 -15.48
N LYS A 46 4.95 11.94 -16.62
CA LYS A 46 4.18 12.41 -17.79
C LYS A 46 3.63 11.27 -18.65
N VAL A 47 4.40 10.20 -18.79
CA VAL A 47 4.12 9.12 -19.75
C VAL A 47 3.32 7.99 -19.10
N LEU A 48 3.46 7.78 -17.80
CA LEU A 48 2.82 6.69 -17.07
C LEU A 48 1.29 6.68 -17.21
N PRO A 49 0.54 7.80 -17.07
CA PRO A 49 -0.90 7.80 -17.27
C PRO A 49 -1.29 7.25 -18.65
N ARG A 50 -0.57 7.67 -19.70
CA ARG A 50 -0.83 7.22 -21.08
C ARG A 50 -0.51 5.73 -21.27
N LEU A 51 0.52 5.22 -20.60
CA LEU A 51 0.85 3.79 -20.64
C LEU A 51 -0.20 2.96 -19.92
N LEU A 52 -0.66 3.40 -18.74
CA LEU A 52 -1.73 2.75 -18.00
C LEU A 52 -3.01 2.68 -18.86
N SER A 53 -3.40 3.80 -19.46
CA SER A 53 -4.56 3.90 -20.37
C SER A 53 -4.43 2.99 -21.59
N LYS A 54 -3.26 2.96 -22.23
CA LYS A 54 -3.01 2.15 -23.43
C LYS A 54 -3.04 0.64 -23.15
N PHE A 55 -2.44 0.23 -22.04
CA PHE A 55 -2.33 -1.19 -21.66
C PHE A 55 -3.38 -1.61 -20.66
N ALA A 56 -4.40 -0.78 -20.48
CA ALA A 56 -5.31 -0.89 -19.37
C ALA A 56 -5.98 -2.27 -19.36
N ALA A 57 -6.31 -2.87 -20.50
CA ALA A 57 -7.01 -4.16 -20.57
C ALA A 57 -6.10 -5.40 -20.37
N ASP A 58 -4.78 -5.21 -20.44
CA ASP A 58 -3.81 -6.30 -20.40
C ASP A 58 -3.17 -6.38 -19.01
N LYS A 59 -3.62 -7.35 -18.21
CA LYS A 59 -3.15 -7.52 -16.83
C LYS A 59 -1.65 -7.79 -16.72
N GLU A 60 -1.07 -8.52 -17.67
CA GLU A 60 0.36 -8.88 -17.67
C GLU A 60 1.23 -7.66 -17.99
N LYS A 61 0.69 -6.70 -18.74
CA LYS A 61 1.37 -5.45 -19.07
C LYS A 61 1.14 -4.35 -18.04
N VAL A 62 -0.07 -4.21 -17.50
CA VAL A 62 -0.41 -3.10 -16.59
C VAL A 62 0.13 -3.32 -15.17
N THR A 63 0.16 -4.56 -14.67
CA THR A 63 0.64 -4.86 -13.31
C THR A 63 2.09 -4.39 -13.09
N PRO A 64 3.05 -4.65 -14.00
CA PRO A 64 4.40 -4.10 -13.86
C PRO A 64 4.44 -2.57 -13.98
N LEU A 65 3.61 -1.95 -14.83
CA LEU A 65 3.59 -0.49 -14.99
C LEU A 65 3.17 0.22 -13.70
N LEU A 66 2.24 -0.37 -12.95
CA LEU A 66 1.79 0.13 -11.63
C LEU A 66 2.90 0.13 -10.57
N GLN A 67 4.03 -0.56 -10.81
CA GLN A 67 5.20 -0.53 -9.93
C GLN A 67 6.13 0.65 -10.21
N ILE A 68 6.00 1.35 -11.33
CA ILE A 68 6.90 2.45 -11.70
C ILE A 68 6.89 3.60 -10.67
N PRO A 69 5.74 4.03 -10.11
CA PRO A 69 5.71 5.13 -9.15
C PRO A 69 6.67 4.96 -7.96
N GLN A 70 6.79 3.75 -7.42
CA GLN A 70 7.65 3.46 -6.25
C GLN A 70 9.15 3.64 -6.52
N TYR A 71 9.55 3.75 -7.80
CA TYR A 71 10.93 3.96 -8.22
C TYR A 71 11.19 5.40 -8.68
N CYS A 72 10.16 6.24 -8.75
CA CYS A 72 10.27 7.64 -9.16
C CYS A 72 10.43 8.54 -7.94
N ASN A 73 11.13 9.66 -8.11
CA ASN A 73 11.00 10.79 -7.20
C ASN A 73 9.66 11.49 -7.52
N LEU A 74 8.68 11.38 -6.61
CA LEU A 74 7.36 12.00 -6.78
C LEU A 74 7.34 13.48 -6.41
N ASP A 75 8.40 14.00 -5.77
CA ASP A 75 8.50 15.43 -5.43
C ASP A 75 8.60 16.33 -6.67
N VAL A 76 8.81 15.72 -7.84
CA VAL A 76 8.72 16.42 -9.11
C VAL A 76 7.34 17.02 -9.36
N TYR A 77 6.28 16.56 -8.69
CA TYR A 77 4.94 17.13 -8.86
C TYR A 77 4.78 18.56 -8.32
N ASP A 78 5.64 19.01 -7.39
CA ASP A 78 5.68 20.42 -6.96
C ASP A 78 6.15 21.36 -8.08
N MET A 79 6.73 20.83 -9.15
CA MET A 79 7.11 21.65 -10.30
C MET A 79 5.87 22.07 -11.11
N ASP A 80 5.86 23.34 -11.51
CA ASP A 80 4.77 23.92 -12.31
C ASP A 80 4.39 23.05 -13.51
N GLY A 81 3.09 22.78 -13.62
CA GLY A 81 2.49 22.06 -14.74
C GLY A 81 2.57 20.53 -14.66
N LEU A 82 3.10 19.94 -13.58
CA LEU A 82 3.10 18.48 -13.40
C LEU A 82 1.88 17.93 -12.63
N GLY A 83 1.16 18.76 -11.87
CA GLY A 83 -0.04 18.34 -11.13
C GLY A 83 -1.16 17.73 -11.99
N SER A 84 -1.34 18.21 -13.22
CA SER A 84 -2.34 17.64 -14.15
C SER A 84 -2.02 16.22 -14.60
N TYR A 85 -0.73 15.84 -14.62
CA TYR A 85 -0.32 14.46 -14.89
C TYR A 85 -0.54 13.55 -13.68
N LEU A 86 -0.47 14.10 -12.46
CA LEU A 86 -0.87 13.37 -11.25
C LEU A 86 -2.38 13.10 -11.28
N ASP A 87 -3.21 14.11 -11.59
CA ASP A 87 -4.66 13.91 -11.74
C ASP A 87 -4.98 12.83 -12.79
N ALA A 88 -4.29 12.86 -13.93
CA ALA A 88 -4.44 11.82 -14.95
C ALA A 88 -3.98 10.44 -14.46
N ALA A 89 -2.90 10.36 -13.68
CA ALA A 89 -2.45 9.09 -13.10
C ALA A 89 -3.49 8.51 -12.14
N LEU A 90 -4.02 9.34 -11.22
CA LEU A 90 -5.03 8.94 -10.24
C LEU A 90 -6.34 8.49 -10.93
N LEU A 91 -6.78 9.23 -11.96
CA LEU A 91 -7.93 8.84 -12.77
C LEU A 91 -7.74 7.47 -13.45
N GLU A 92 -6.55 7.21 -14.00
CA GLU A 92 -6.25 5.91 -14.60
C GLU A 92 -6.19 4.78 -13.55
N LEU A 93 -5.74 5.06 -12.32
CA LEU A 93 -5.84 4.11 -11.22
C LEU A 93 -7.30 3.78 -10.87
N ASP A 94 -8.18 4.78 -10.80
CA ASP A 94 -9.61 4.58 -10.57
C ASP A 94 -10.24 3.72 -11.67
N CYS A 95 -9.96 4.02 -12.94
CA CYS A 95 -10.43 3.25 -14.08
C CYS A 95 -9.91 1.80 -14.04
N LEU A 96 -8.67 1.58 -13.61
CA LEU A 96 -8.10 0.24 -13.46
C LEU A 96 -8.79 -0.57 -12.37
N VAL A 97 -9.00 0.05 -11.19
CA VAL A 97 -9.67 -0.60 -10.07
C VAL A 97 -11.10 -0.98 -10.44
N GLN A 98 -11.85 -0.09 -11.10
CA GLN A 98 -13.23 -0.37 -11.51
C GLN A 98 -13.31 -1.49 -12.56
N ARG A 99 -12.38 -1.50 -13.52
CA ARG A 99 -12.43 -2.40 -14.67
C ARG A 99 -11.88 -3.81 -14.41
N HIS A 100 -10.94 -3.96 -13.49
CA HIS A 100 -10.32 -5.26 -13.21
C HIS A 100 -10.95 -6.00 -12.04
N SER A 101 -10.90 -7.32 -12.13
CA SER A 101 -11.24 -8.25 -11.03
C SER A 101 -10.06 -9.11 -10.59
N ASP A 102 -8.91 -9.00 -11.29
CA ASP A 102 -7.70 -9.75 -10.99
C ASP A 102 -7.02 -9.18 -9.74
N VAL A 103 -6.74 -10.05 -8.76
CA VAL A 103 -6.21 -9.65 -7.45
C VAL A 103 -4.85 -8.96 -7.59
N ALA A 104 -3.98 -9.45 -8.47
CA ALA A 104 -2.64 -8.89 -8.62
C ALA A 104 -2.67 -7.46 -9.17
N VAL A 105 -3.60 -7.18 -10.09
CA VAL A 105 -3.83 -5.82 -10.60
C VAL A 105 -4.36 -4.91 -9.49
N LEU A 106 -5.37 -5.37 -8.74
CA LEU A 106 -5.98 -4.58 -7.67
C LEU A 106 -4.99 -4.24 -6.55
N GLU A 107 -4.17 -5.20 -6.13
CA GLU A 107 -3.11 -4.95 -5.14
C GLU A 107 -2.01 -4.03 -5.69
N ALA A 108 -1.68 -4.14 -6.98
CA ALA A 108 -0.72 -3.23 -7.60
C ALA A 108 -1.26 -1.80 -7.67
N CYS A 109 -2.57 -1.61 -7.94
CA CYS A 109 -3.23 -0.31 -7.84
C CYS A 109 -3.21 0.21 -6.40
N ALA A 110 -3.52 -0.63 -5.41
CA ALA A 110 -3.50 -0.25 -4.00
C ALA A 110 -2.09 0.22 -3.57
N ARG A 111 -1.03 -0.52 -3.92
CA ARG A 111 0.37 -0.12 -3.66
C ARG A 111 0.78 1.14 -4.41
N ALA A 112 0.33 1.32 -5.66
CA ALA A 112 0.58 2.54 -6.42
C ALA A 112 -0.05 3.75 -5.73
N TYR A 113 -1.33 3.65 -5.33
CA TYR A 113 -1.99 4.66 -4.51
C TYR A 113 -1.20 4.94 -3.23
N GLY A 114 -0.76 3.90 -2.51
CA GLY A 114 0.03 4.06 -1.28
C GLY A 114 1.31 4.85 -1.50
N THR A 115 1.96 4.70 -2.67
CA THR A 115 3.15 5.48 -3.03
C THR A 115 2.81 6.96 -3.22
N TYR A 116 1.67 7.28 -3.84
CA TYR A 116 1.24 8.67 -4.04
C TYR A 116 0.68 9.32 -2.77
N CYS A 117 0.12 8.52 -1.86
CA CYS A 117 -0.51 8.96 -0.61
C CYS A 117 0.49 9.16 0.54
N ASP A 118 1.79 8.95 0.35
CA ASP A 118 2.80 9.15 1.39
C ASP A 118 2.74 10.59 1.95
N GLU A 119 2.55 10.74 3.27
CA GLU A 119 2.19 12.02 3.92
C GLU A 119 3.23 13.13 3.74
N GLY A 120 4.48 12.77 3.47
CA GLY A 120 5.58 13.72 3.23
C GLY A 120 5.77 14.12 1.76
N GLY A 121 5.06 13.50 0.82
CA GLY A 121 5.30 13.66 -0.61
C GLY A 121 4.44 14.73 -1.28
N SER A 122 4.97 15.36 -2.33
CA SER A 122 4.26 16.39 -3.12
C SER A 122 2.94 15.92 -3.74
N ALA A 123 2.76 14.61 -3.94
CA ALA A 123 1.53 14.04 -4.49
C ALA A 123 0.39 13.90 -3.46
N HIS A 124 0.70 13.96 -2.16
CA HIS A 124 -0.21 13.58 -1.08
C HIS A 124 -1.54 14.35 -1.11
N CYS A 125 -1.47 15.67 -1.25
CA CYS A 125 -2.65 16.55 -1.21
C CYS A 125 -3.70 16.24 -2.29
N GLN A 126 -3.28 15.68 -3.43
CA GLN A 126 -4.20 15.24 -4.49
C GLN A 126 -4.56 13.75 -4.34
N ALA A 127 -3.59 12.91 -3.99
CA ALA A 127 -3.73 11.46 -3.97
C ALA A 127 -4.55 10.94 -2.78
N ALA A 128 -4.33 11.45 -1.56
CA ALA A 128 -5.06 10.99 -0.38
C ALA A 128 -6.58 11.21 -0.51
N PRO A 129 -7.07 12.41 -0.91
CA PRO A 129 -8.50 12.58 -1.16
C PRO A 129 -9.04 11.72 -2.30
N ALA A 130 -8.24 11.47 -3.35
CA ALA A 130 -8.65 10.57 -4.44
C ALA A 130 -8.82 9.13 -3.97
N CYS A 131 -7.87 8.62 -3.18
CA CYS A 131 -7.95 7.30 -2.57
C CYS A 131 -9.19 7.18 -1.67
N SER A 132 -9.44 8.17 -0.79
CA SER A 132 -10.63 8.16 0.07
C SER A 132 -11.93 8.14 -0.74
N ARG A 133 -12.06 8.95 -1.81
CA ARG A 133 -13.25 8.93 -2.68
C ARG A 133 -13.47 7.59 -3.36
N LEU A 134 -12.40 6.92 -3.79
CA LEU A 134 -12.48 5.59 -4.38
C LEU A 134 -13.00 4.57 -3.34
N VAL A 135 -12.49 4.63 -2.11
CA VAL A 135 -12.94 3.76 -1.02
C VAL A 135 -14.40 4.06 -0.65
N ASP A 136 -14.78 5.34 -0.51
CA ASP A 136 -16.16 5.77 -0.26
C ASP A 136 -17.11 5.14 -1.28
N MET A 137 -16.81 5.26 -2.58
CA MET A 137 -17.60 4.66 -3.65
C MET A 137 -17.73 3.14 -3.50
N LEU A 138 -16.65 2.43 -3.15
CA LEU A 138 -16.68 0.98 -2.94
C LEU A 138 -17.54 0.60 -1.72
N VAL A 139 -17.45 1.36 -0.62
CA VAL A 139 -18.22 1.13 0.61
C VAL A 139 -19.69 1.45 0.41
N ASP A 140 -20.01 2.50 -0.33
CA ASP A 140 -21.38 2.90 -0.70
C ASP A 140 -22.05 1.86 -1.61
N VAL A 141 -21.28 1.21 -2.49
CA VAL A 141 -21.77 0.07 -3.28
C VAL A 141 -21.95 -1.16 -2.40
N LEU A 142 -21.00 -1.46 -1.51
CA LEU A 142 -20.99 -2.69 -0.73
C LEU A 142 -22.10 -2.72 0.32
N THR A 143 -22.29 -1.64 1.06
CA THR A 143 -23.19 -1.59 2.23
C THR A 143 -24.62 -2.05 1.90
N PRO A 144 -25.34 -1.44 0.94
CA PRO A 144 -26.70 -1.86 0.62
C PRO A 144 -26.76 -3.27 0.01
N LEU A 145 -25.71 -3.70 -0.71
CA LEU A 145 -25.64 -5.07 -1.25
C LEU A 145 -25.56 -6.11 -0.12
N LEU A 146 -24.76 -5.84 0.91
CA LEU A 146 -24.67 -6.72 2.08
C LEU A 146 -25.97 -6.72 2.89
N ASP A 147 -26.61 -5.56 3.06
CA ASP A 147 -27.88 -5.48 3.79
C ASP A 147 -28.98 -6.31 3.10
N VAL A 148 -29.11 -6.16 1.77
CA VAL A 148 -30.05 -6.97 0.96
C VAL A 148 -29.68 -8.46 1.03
N PHE A 149 -28.38 -8.78 0.98
CA PHE A 149 -27.91 -10.16 1.07
C PHE A 149 -28.28 -10.81 2.40
N ILE A 150 -27.97 -10.16 3.52
CA ILE A 150 -28.29 -10.66 4.86
C ILE A 150 -29.81 -10.79 5.02
N GLN A 151 -30.60 -9.84 4.50
CA GLN A 151 -32.05 -9.89 4.58
C GLN A 151 -32.64 -11.07 3.79
N ARG A 152 -32.15 -11.33 2.57
CA ARG A 152 -32.63 -12.45 1.75
C ARG A 152 -32.27 -13.80 2.33
N GLU A 153 -31.03 -13.98 2.81
CA GLU A 153 -30.62 -15.21 3.46
C GLU A 153 -31.47 -15.49 4.72
N LYS A 154 -31.78 -14.46 5.53
CA LYS A 154 -32.72 -14.60 6.68
C LYS A 154 -34.12 -15.09 6.27
N GLN A 155 -34.54 -14.83 5.04
CA GLN A 155 -35.82 -15.27 4.48
C GLN A 155 -35.71 -16.62 3.75
N GLY A 156 -34.52 -17.25 3.72
CA GLY A 156 -34.27 -18.47 2.95
C GLY A 156 -34.28 -18.25 1.43
N LEU A 157 -34.10 -17.01 0.98
CA LEU A 157 -34.06 -16.63 -0.43
C LEU A 157 -32.61 -16.47 -0.91
N PHE A 158 -32.33 -16.99 -2.10
CA PHE A 158 -31.02 -16.84 -2.72
C PHE A 158 -30.86 -15.48 -3.41
N LEU A 159 -29.63 -14.95 -3.37
CA LEU A 159 -29.25 -13.82 -4.21
C LEU A 159 -29.10 -14.24 -5.67
N GLY A 160 -29.38 -13.32 -6.60
CA GLY A 160 -29.05 -13.55 -8.00
C GLY A 160 -27.53 -13.64 -8.20
N HIS A 161 -27.08 -14.45 -9.17
CA HIS A 161 -25.65 -14.59 -9.48
C HIS A 161 -24.97 -13.24 -9.78
N GLY A 162 -25.67 -12.30 -10.41
CA GLY A 162 -25.16 -10.95 -10.67
C GLY A 162 -24.93 -10.12 -9.40
N GLU A 163 -25.87 -10.16 -8.45
CA GLU A 163 -25.74 -9.46 -7.16
C GLU A 163 -24.59 -10.05 -6.33
N MET A 164 -24.49 -11.39 -6.31
CA MET A 164 -23.39 -12.08 -5.65
C MET A 164 -22.03 -11.74 -6.27
N GLY A 165 -21.94 -11.75 -7.61
CA GLY A 165 -20.73 -11.34 -8.32
C GLY A 165 -20.31 -9.91 -7.98
N ARG A 166 -21.28 -8.99 -7.83
CA ARG A 166 -21.01 -7.61 -7.39
C ARG A 166 -20.43 -7.57 -5.98
N ILE A 167 -21.04 -8.25 -5.00
CA ILE A 167 -20.54 -8.35 -3.62
C ILE A 167 -19.09 -8.85 -3.61
N CYS A 168 -18.84 -10.00 -4.23
CA CYS A 168 -17.50 -10.59 -4.29
C CYS A 168 -16.49 -9.64 -4.95
N SER A 169 -16.88 -8.96 -6.02
CA SER A 169 -15.99 -8.04 -6.73
C SER A 169 -15.67 -6.78 -5.92
N THR A 170 -16.65 -6.23 -5.19
CA THR A 170 -16.44 -5.02 -4.36
C THR A 170 -15.62 -5.35 -3.12
N LEU A 171 -15.92 -6.48 -2.46
CA LEU A 171 -15.13 -6.96 -1.32
C LEU A 171 -13.66 -7.21 -1.70
N ARG A 172 -13.40 -7.79 -2.88
CA ARG A 172 -12.03 -8.02 -3.35
C ARG A 172 -11.25 -6.73 -3.56
N ARG A 173 -11.90 -5.69 -4.09
CA ARG A 173 -11.29 -4.36 -4.26
C ARG A 173 -10.97 -3.75 -2.89
N LEU A 174 -11.92 -3.78 -1.97
CA LEU A 174 -11.73 -3.28 -0.61
C LEU A 174 -10.61 -4.04 0.12
N ALA A 175 -10.55 -5.37 0.02
CA ALA A 175 -9.49 -6.17 0.62
C ALA A 175 -8.10 -5.82 0.06
N ALA A 176 -7.98 -5.61 -1.26
CA ALA A 176 -6.75 -5.18 -1.88
C ALA A 176 -6.31 -3.78 -1.38
N PHE A 177 -7.25 -2.85 -1.25
CA PHE A 177 -6.95 -1.52 -0.70
C PHE A 177 -6.60 -1.56 0.78
N TYR A 178 -7.32 -2.33 1.59
CA TYR A 178 -7.05 -2.47 3.02
C TYR A 178 -5.66 -3.06 3.30
N SER A 179 -5.11 -3.83 2.35
CA SER A 179 -3.75 -4.36 2.46
C SER A 179 -2.64 -3.29 2.42
N ALA A 180 -2.92 -2.11 1.86
CA ALA A 180 -1.94 -1.05 1.64
C ALA A 180 -2.36 0.30 2.26
N HIS A 181 -3.62 0.45 2.65
CA HIS A 181 -4.21 1.67 3.19
C HIS A 181 -4.97 1.38 4.49
N ASP A 182 -4.90 2.29 5.45
CA ASP A 182 -5.72 2.22 6.65
C ASP A 182 -7.17 2.62 6.32
N LEU A 183 -8.06 1.63 6.28
CA LEU A 183 -9.49 1.83 6.04
C LEU A 183 -10.33 1.82 7.33
N SER A 184 -9.71 2.01 8.50
CA SER A 184 -10.39 1.88 9.80
C SER A 184 -11.54 2.90 9.99
N SER A 185 -11.50 4.06 9.33
CA SER A 185 -12.57 5.07 9.39
C SER A 185 -13.88 4.65 8.70
N TRP A 186 -13.88 3.62 7.86
CA TRP A 186 -15.07 3.16 7.13
C TRP A 186 -15.89 2.09 7.87
N ASN A 187 -15.50 1.74 9.10
CA ASN A 187 -16.17 0.73 9.91
C ASN A 187 -16.35 -0.63 9.20
N LEU A 188 -15.37 -1.00 8.36
CA LEU A 188 -15.41 -2.24 7.60
C LEU A 188 -15.31 -3.47 8.50
N TYR A 189 -14.56 -3.38 9.60
CA TYR A 189 -14.41 -4.46 10.56
C TYR A 189 -15.78 -4.96 11.08
N GLU A 190 -16.62 -4.07 11.59
CA GLU A 190 -17.94 -4.41 12.14
C GLU A 190 -18.86 -5.04 11.08
N LYS A 191 -18.77 -4.58 9.83
CA LYS A 191 -19.52 -5.15 8.70
C LYS A 191 -19.06 -6.58 8.39
N MET A 192 -17.74 -6.82 8.36
CA MET A 192 -17.20 -8.16 8.14
C MET A 192 -17.51 -9.11 9.30
N ASP A 193 -17.39 -8.64 10.54
CA ASP A 193 -17.71 -9.42 11.73
C ASP A 193 -19.19 -9.84 11.75
N SER A 194 -20.10 -8.90 11.45
CA SER A 194 -21.53 -9.17 11.33
C SER A 194 -21.82 -10.28 10.30
N LEU A 195 -21.14 -10.23 9.16
CA LEU A 195 -21.28 -11.20 8.07
C LEU A 195 -20.68 -12.58 8.42
N LEU A 196 -19.54 -12.62 9.11
CA LEU A 196 -18.92 -13.87 9.57
C LEU A 196 -19.74 -14.53 10.70
N THR A 197 -20.26 -13.72 11.63
CA THR A 197 -21.16 -14.16 12.69
C THR A 197 -22.46 -14.69 12.12
N PHE A 198 -23.03 -14.01 11.11
CA PHE A 198 -24.22 -14.47 10.39
C PHE A 198 -24.03 -15.89 9.82
N ARG A 199 -22.91 -16.13 9.12
CA ARG A 199 -22.57 -17.47 8.59
C ARG A 199 -22.56 -18.54 9.67
N ARG A 200 -22.00 -18.23 10.84
CA ARG A 200 -21.92 -19.19 11.96
C ARG A 200 -23.30 -19.64 12.44
N HIS A 201 -24.31 -18.78 12.34
CA HIS A 201 -25.67 -19.07 12.81
C HIS A 201 -26.59 -19.66 11.73
N GLN A 202 -26.43 -19.29 10.46
CA GLN A 202 -27.34 -19.71 9.38
C GLN A 202 -26.76 -20.73 8.39
N GLY A 203 -25.44 -21.01 8.45
CA GLY A 203 -24.82 -22.15 7.77
C GLY A 203 -24.43 -21.94 6.30
N SER A 204 -24.96 -20.94 5.59
CA SER A 204 -24.62 -20.69 4.18
C SER A 204 -24.00 -19.31 3.96
N LEU A 205 -22.77 -19.30 3.44
CA LEU A 205 -22.15 -18.13 2.83
C LEU A 205 -21.20 -18.61 1.72
N PRO A 206 -21.20 -18.00 0.53
CA PRO A 206 -20.25 -18.37 -0.51
C PRO A 206 -18.80 -18.23 -0.04
N THR A 207 -17.95 -19.20 -0.38
CA THR A 207 -16.56 -19.28 0.10
C THR A 207 -15.76 -18.02 -0.22
N GLU A 208 -16.01 -17.39 -1.36
CA GLU A 208 -15.35 -16.17 -1.80
C GLU A 208 -15.69 -14.98 -0.92
N VAL A 209 -16.96 -14.86 -0.49
CA VAL A 209 -17.42 -13.80 0.42
C VAL A 209 -16.76 -13.98 1.78
N VAL A 210 -16.71 -15.22 2.28
CA VAL A 210 -16.03 -15.56 3.52
C VAL A 210 -14.55 -15.19 3.45
N HIS A 211 -13.89 -15.61 2.37
CA HIS A 211 -12.47 -15.36 2.17
C HIS A 211 -12.16 -13.86 2.20
N CYS A 212 -12.93 -13.06 1.46
CA CYS A 212 -12.73 -11.60 1.46
C CYS A 212 -13.05 -10.99 2.83
N ALA A 213 -14.10 -11.44 3.52
CA ALA A 213 -14.42 -10.96 4.86
C ALA A 213 -13.29 -11.24 5.85
N LEU A 214 -12.74 -12.46 5.85
CA LEU A 214 -11.58 -12.82 6.67
C LEU A 214 -10.35 -11.98 6.33
N GLN A 215 -10.07 -11.72 5.05
CA GLN A 215 -8.97 -10.85 4.63
C GLN A 215 -9.15 -9.41 5.15
N CYS A 216 -10.35 -8.84 4.97
CA CYS A 216 -10.66 -7.50 5.47
C CYS A 216 -10.54 -7.43 7.01
N THR A 217 -11.03 -8.43 7.74
CA THR A 217 -10.86 -8.51 9.20
C THR A 217 -9.38 -8.60 9.58
N TYR A 218 -8.59 -9.42 8.87
CA TYR A 218 -7.14 -9.53 9.11
C TYR A 218 -6.43 -8.18 8.94
N TYR A 219 -6.67 -7.46 7.84
CA TYR A 219 -6.04 -6.16 7.61
C TYR A 219 -6.51 -5.11 8.62
N ALA A 220 -7.80 -5.09 8.97
CA ALA A 220 -8.31 -4.21 10.02
C ALA A 220 -7.56 -4.38 11.34
N LEU A 221 -7.33 -5.63 11.76
CA LEU A 221 -6.58 -5.93 12.97
C LEU A 221 -5.11 -5.49 12.86
N LEU A 222 -4.46 -5.68 11.70
CA LEU A 222 -3.09 -5.21 11.49
C LEU A 222 -2.99 -3.69 11.64
N TRP A 223 -3.91 -2.92 11.05
CA TRP A 223 -3.92 -1.46 11.17
C TRP A 223 -4.21 -1.00 12.60
N GLN A 224 -5.09 -1.68 13.33
CA GLN A 224 -5.30 -1.42 14.75
C GLN A 224 -4.03 -1.65 15.57
N ILE A 225 -3.24 -2.69 15.26
CA ILE A 225 -1.95 -2.97 15.91
C ILE A 225 -0.94 -1.86 15.60
N VAL A 226 -0.86 -1.39 14.36
CA VAL A 226 0.02 -0.25 13.97
C VAL A 226 -0.37 0.99 14.78
N ALA A 227 -1.66 1.37 14.77
CA ALA A 227 -2.15 2.53 15.51
C ALA A 227 -1.93 2.41 17.03
N ALA A 228 -2.01 1.21 17.61
CA ALA A 228 -1.70 0.98 19.01
C ALA A 228 -0.20 1.08 19.30
N THR A 229 0.64 0.62 18.38
CA THR A 229 2.11 0.67 18.50
C THR A 229 2.63 2.10 18.43
N ASP A 230 2.09 2.93 17.53
CA ASP A 230 2.48 4.34 17.40
C ASP A 230 2.10 5.20 18.62
N ARG A 231 1.11 4.75 19.40
CA ARG A 231 0.71 5.40 20.66
C ARG A 231 1.58 5.03 21.85
N LEU A 232 2.44 4.01 21.73
CA LEU A 232 3.36 3.65 22.80
C LEU A 232 4.46 4.71 22.90
N PRO A 233 4.80 5.19 24.11
CA PRO A 233 5.95 6.07 24.26
C PRO A 233 7.21 5.33 23.78
N PRO A 234 8.16 6.02 23.11
CA PRO A 234 9.43 5.41 22.73
C PRO A 234 10.04 4.81 24.00
N GLN A 235 10.40 3.52 23.96
CA GLN A 235 11.01 2.88 25.11
C GLN A 235 12.23 3.70 25.52
N ALA A 236 12.14 4.34 26.69
CA ALA A 236 13.25 5.06 27.27
C ALA A 236 14.41 4.07 27.35
N SER A 237 15.49 4.35 26.62
CA SER A 237 16.75 3.63 26.75
C SER A 237 17.04 3.53 28.24
N ALA A 238 17.01 2.31 28.79
CA ALA A 238 17.32 2.08 30.18
C ALA A 238 18.63 2.83 30.49
N PRO A 239 18.68 3.67 31.54
CA PRO A 239 19.93 4.31 31.88
C PRO A 239 20.94 3.20 32.13
N THR A 240 22.02 3.21 31.35
CA THR A 240 23.23 2.46 31.68
C THR A 240 23.72 2.97 33.02
N THR A 241 23.21 2.40 34.10
CA THR A 241 23.75 2.56 35.43
C THR A 241 25.17 2.01 35.36
N GLY A 242 26.13 2.93 35.34
CA GLY A 242 27.55 2.63 35.38
C GLY A 242 27.86 1.85 36.65
N TRP A 243 27.83 0.53 36.55
CA TRP A 243 28.37 -0.35 37.56
C TRP A 243 29.89 -0.34 37.39
N ARG A 244 30.57 0.58 38.09
CA ARG A 244 32.02 0.45 38.31
C ARG A 244 32.21 -0.60 39.40
N PRO A 245 32.90 -1.72 39.15
CA PRO A 245 33.33 -2.58 40.23
C PRO A 245 34.47 -1.87 40.98
N SER A 246 34.26 -1.61 42.28
CA SER A 246 35.30 -1.13 43.18
C SER A 246 36.37 -2.22 43.34
N SER A 247 37.59 -1.95 42.88
CA SER A 247 38.75 -2.80 43.13
C SER A 247 39.03 -2.90 44.64
N PRO A 248 39.33 -4.08 45.21
CA PRO A 248 39.73 -4.18 46.60
C PRO A 248 41.14 -3.60 46.79
N GLY A 249 41.25 -2.55 47.60
CA GLY A 249 42.52 -1.99 48.04
C GLY A 249 43.28 -2.97 48.93
N LEU A 250 44.54 -3.21 48.56
CA LEU A 250 45.52 -4.02 49.27
C LEU A 250 45.76 -3.41 50.67
N ALA A 251 45.23 -4.05 51.73
CA ALA A 251 45.55 -3.67 53.11
C ALA A 251 46.92 -4.29 53.49
N LYS A 252 47.91 -3.42 53.70
CA LYS A 252 49.19 -3.74 54.35
C LYS A 252 48.93 -4.16 55.80
N ALA A 253 49.44 -5.32 56.19
CA ALA A 253 49.58 -5.73 57.58
C ALA A 253 50.72 -4.94 58.27
N PRO A 254 50.55 -4.49 59.53
CA PRO A 254 51.67 -4.14 60.38
C PRO A 254 52.06 -5.34 61.26
N GLY A 255 53.36 -5.55 61.42
CA GLY A 255 53.93 -6.66 62.20
C GLY A 255 54.00 -6.38 63.71
N LEU A 256 53.74 -7.42 64.49
CA LEU A 256 54.62 -8.07 65.47
C LEU A 256 53.84 -9.21 66.14
#